data_AF-A0A3M1BI90-F1
#
_entry.id   AF-A0A3M1BI90-F1
#
_cell.length_a   1.000
_cell.length_b   1.000
_cell.length_c   1.000
_cell.angle_alpha   90.00
_cell.angle_beta   90.00
_cell.angle_gamma   90.00
#
_symmetry.space_group_name_H-M   'P 1'
#
loop_
_entity.id
_entity.type
_entity.pdbx_description
1 polymer ?
#
loop_
_entity_poly.entity_id
_entity_poly.type
_entity_poly.pdbx_seq_one_letter_code
_entity_poly.pdbx_strand_id
1 'polypeptide(L)'
;VIQVQVNNAAGEGVPGVEIIVRWENGEDHFFTGLQPEINPGFADFVMQPDTLYTVTIASGGQPVNLFVPECKDENDTPFSGGWLLTFTHP
;
A
#
# COMPACT_ATOMS: atom_id res chain seq x y z
N VAL A 1 -2.53 -4.78 6.83
CA VAL A 1 -2.00 -4.84 5.44
C VAL A 1 -1.86 -3.45 4.86
N ILE A 2 -0.96 -3.25 3.90
CA ILE A 2 -0.92 -2.05 3.04
C ILE A 2 -1.53 -2.47 1.72
N GLN A 3 -2.55 -1.74 1.28
CA GLN A 3 -3.11 -1.84 -0.06
C GLN A 3 -2.73 -0.59 -0.83
N VAL A 4 -2.36 -0.77 -2.09
CA VAL A 4 -1.97 0.30 -3.00
C VAL A 4 -2.88 0.27 -4.21
N GLN A 5 -3.37 1.45 -4.59
CA GLN A 5 -4.07 1.69 -5.83
C GLN A 5 -3.36 2.81 -6.58
N VAL A 6 -2.86 2.50 -7.78
CA VAL A 6 -2.28 3.51 -8.67
C VAL A 6 -3.24 3.75 -9.82
N ASN A 7 -3.69 4.99 -9.97
CA ASN A 7 -4.63 5.39 -11.01
C ASN A 7 -4.03 6.46 -11.92
N ASN A 8 -4.46 6.51 -13.18
CA ASN A 8 -4.18 7.61 -14.09
C ASN A 8 -5.12 8.81 -13.82
N ALA A 9 -4.94 9.91 -14.55
CA ALA A 9 -5.80 11.09 -14.44
C ALA A 9 -7.29 10.84 -14.76
N ALA A 10 -7.62 9.77 -15.49
CA ALA A 10 -9.00 9.36 -15.76
C ALA A 10 -9.59 8.47 -14.65
N GLY A 11 -8.81 8.12 -13.61
CA GLY A 11 -9.21 7.24 -12.52
C GLY A 11 -9.07 5.75 -12.84
N GLU A 12 -8.43 5.39 -13.94
CA GLU A 12 -8.22 3.99 -14.34
C GLU A 12 -6.93 3.43 -13.71
N GLY A 13 -6.99 2.18 -13.26
CA GLY A 13 -5.85 1.51 -12.64
C GLY A 13 -4.68 1.33 -13.60
N VAL A 14 -3.47 1.66 -13.15
CA VAL A 14 -2.24 1.52 -13.93
C VAL A 14 -1.46 0.28 -13.48
N PRO A 15 -1.40 -0.79 -14.29
CA PRO A 15 -0.61 -1.99 -13.97
C PRO A 15 0.89 -1.77 -14.18
N GLY A 16 1.71 -2.63 -13.58
CA GLY A 16 3.15 -2.65 -13.74
C GLY A 16 3.89 -1.51 -13.03
N VAL A 17 3.23 -0.80 -12.11
CA VAL A 17 3.86 0.24 -11.30
C VAL A 17 4.58 -0.40 -10.13
N GLU A 18 5.88 -0.15 -10.01
CA GLU A 18 6.72 -0.64 -8.93
C GLU A 18 6.51 0.16 -7.64
N ILE A 19 6.17 -0.55 -6.58
CA ILE A 19 6.03 -0.04 -5.22
C ILE A 19 7.19 -0.61 -4.40
N ILE A 20 7.84 0.28 -3.66
CA ILE A 20 8.93 -0.06 -2.76
C ILE A 20 8.46 0.20 -1.33
N VAL A 21 8.52 -0.84 -0.50
CA VAL A 21 8.23 -0.77 0.93
C VAL A 21 9.51 -1.03 1.71
N ARG A 22 9.92 -0.07 2.54
CA ARG A 22 11.15 -0.14 3.34
C ARG A 22 10.82 -0.18 4.82
N TRP A 23 11.60 -0.93 5.59
CA TRP A 23 11.61 -0.92 7.05
C TRP A 23 13.07 -0.98 7.53
N GLU A 24 13.30 -0.93 8.84
CA GLU A 24 14.65 -0.82 9.43
C GLU A 24 15.66 -1.85 8.90
N ASN A 25 15.20 -3.08 8.64
CA ASN A 25 16.06 -4.22 8.34
C ASN A 25 15.93 -4.73 6.89
N GLY A 26 15.26 -4.00 6.00
CA GLY A 26 15.10 -4.45 4.62
C GLY A 26 14.11 -3.63 3.80
N GLU A 27 13.96 -4.06 2.55
CA GLU A 27 12.95 -3.54 1.63
C GLU A 27 12.34 -4.68 0.82
N ASP A 28 11.12 -4.44 0.33
CA ASP A 28 10.44 -5.31 -0.62
C ASP A 28 9.92 -4.50 -1.80
N HIS A 29 9.87 -5.14 -2.96
CA HIS A 29 9.50 -4.56 -4.24
C HIS A 29 8.36 -5.39 -4.83
N PHE A 30 7.24 -4.75 -5.09
CA PHE A 30 6.08 -5.39 -5.69
C PHE A 30 5.42 -4.49 -6.73
N PHE A 31 4.56 -5.07 -7.56
CA PHE A 31 4.03 -4.42 -8.76
C PHE A 31 2.52 -4.44 -8.78
N THR A 32 1.92 -3.35 -9.26
CA THR A 32 0.47 -3.30 -9.51
C THR A 32 0.05 -4.21 -10.65
N GLY A 33 -1.19 -4.71 -10.59
CA GLY A 33 -1.81 -5.46 -11.69
C GLY A 33 -1.58 -6.97 -11.68
N LEU A 34 -0.95 -7.51 -10.64
CA LEU A 34 -0.80 -8.96 -10.45
C LEU A 34 -2.08 -9.65 -9.95
N GLN A 35 -3.08 -8.88 -9.51
CA GLN A 35 -4.42 -9.34 -9.14
C GLN A 35 -5.49 -8.60 -9.98
N PRO A 36 -5.59 -8.92 -11.28
CA PRO A 36 -6.45 -8.20 -12.22
C PRO A 36 -7.95 -8.29 -11.87
N GLU A 37 -8.36 -9.28 -11.07
CA GLU A 37 -9.72 -9.44 -10.57
C GLU A 37 -10.15 -8.37 -9.55
N ILE A 38 -9.20 -7.67 -8.92
CA ILE A 38 -9.48 -6.58 -7.98
C ILE A 38 -9.48 -5.24 -8.73
N ASN A 39 -8.33 -4.87 -9.29
CA ASN A 39 -8.16 -3.66 -10.10
C ASN A 39 -6.79 -3.73 -10.82
N PRO A 40 -6.65 -3.29 -12.08
CA PRO A 40 -5.36 -3.28 -12.77
C PRO A 40 -4.25 -2.48 -12.06
N GLY A 41 -4.61 -1.48 -11.27
CA GLY A 41 -3.69 -0.67 -10.45
C GLY A 41 -3.51 -1.16 -9.02
N PHE A 42 -4.01 -2.35 -8.67
CA PHE A 42 -3.94 -2.88 -7.31
C PHE A 42 -2.65 -3.64 -7.03
N ALA A 43 -2.12 -3.45 -5.83
CA ALA A 43 -1.19 -4.36 -5.18
C ALA A 43 -1.37 -4.32 -3.66
N ASP A 44 -0.87 -5.33 -2.95
CA ASP A 44 -0.87 -5.36 -1.50
C ASP A 44 0.46 -5.86 -0.90
N PHE A 45 0.62 -5.57 0.40
CA PHE A 45 1.75 -5.99 1.21
C PHE A 45 1.29 -6.31 2.63
N VAL A 46 1.74 -7.44 3.17
CA VAL A 46 1.41 -7.86 4.54
C VAL A 46 2.39 -7.23 5.53
N MET A 47 1.87 -6.35 6.38
CA MET A 47 2.66 -5.73 7.46
C MET A 47 2.85 -6.68 8.64
N GLN A 48 3.99 -6.52 9.32
CA GLN A 48 4.23 -7.07 10.64
C GLN A 48 3.86 -6.03 11.71
N PRO A 49 3.37 -6.47 12.88
CA PRO A 49 3.16 -5.58 14.03
C PRO A 49 4.45 -4.85 14.43
N ASP A 50 4.30 -3.70 15.10
CA ASP A 50 5.40 -2.92 15.69
C ASP A 50 6.52 -2.52 14.71
N THR A 51 6.23 -2.49 13.41
CA THR A 51 7.20 -2.14 12.36
C THR A 51 6.79 -0.85 11.66
N LEU A 52 7.73 0.09 11.56
CA LEU A 52 7.58 1.30 10.76
C LEU A 52 7.91 1.00 9.29
N TYR A 53 6.95 1.26 8.41
CA TYR A 53 7.12 1.12 6.98
C TYR A 53 7.20 2.48 6.29
N THR A 54 8.07 2.60 5.29
CA THR A 54 8.10 3.72 4.34
C THR A 54 7.70 3.19 2.97
N VAL A 55 6.59 3.69 2.42
CA VAL A 55 6.07 3.29 1.11
C VAL A 55 6.38 4.36 0.07
N THR A 56 6.89 3.95 -1.08
CA THR A 56 7.26 4.83 -2.20
C THR A 56 6.92 4.20 -3.54
N ILE A 57 6.63 5.02 -4.55
CA ILE A 57 6.58 4.58 -5.95
C ILE A 57 7.98 4.76 -6.56
N ALA A 58 8.50 3.73 -7.23
CA ALA A 58 9.85 3.76 -7.79
C ALA A 58 10.05 4.84 -8.87
N SER A 59 9.02 5.08 -9.69
CA SER A 59 9.03 6.15 -10.72
C SER A 59 8.98 7.57 -10.14
N GLY A 60 8.84 7.70 -8.83
CA GLY A 60 8.78 8.97 -8.11
C GLY A 60 7.45 9.16 -7.39
N GLY A 61 7.50 9.95 -6.31
CA GLY A 61 6.36 10.22 -5.44
C GLY A 61 6.82 10.65 -4.06
N GLN A 62 5.89 11.15 -3.26
CA GLN A 62 6.21 11.48 -1.87
C GLN A 62 6.21 10.19 -1.03
N PRO A 63 7.29 9.89 -0.29
CA PRO A 63 7.30 8.77 0.64
C PRO A 63 6.23 8.95 1.72
N VAL A 64 5.58 7.85 2.09
CA VAL A 64 4.58 7.83 3.17
C VAL A 64 5.05 6.86 4.25
N ASN A 65 5.10 7.36 5.49
CA ASN A 65 5.50 6.58 6.66
C ASN A 65 4.27 6.07 7.40
N LEU A 66 4.21 4.78 7.70
CA LEU A 66 3.04 4.10 8.21
C LEU A 66 3.42 3.06 9.27
N PHE A 67 2.61 2.95 10.32
CA PHE A 67 2.59 1.83 11.26
C PHE A 67 1.31 1.03 11.07
N VAL A 68 1.28 -0.22 11.55
CA VAL A 68 0.02 -0.99 11.66
C VAL A 68 -0.95 -0.21 12.56
N PRO A 69 -2.13 0.19 12.06
CA PRO A 69 -3.09 0.91 12.87
C PRO A 69 -3.78 -0.04 13.84
N GLU A 70 -3.95 0.38 15.09
CA GLU A 70 -4.84 -0.27 16.03
C GLU A 70 -6.26 0.28 15.83
N CYS A 71 -7.19 -0.62 15.50
CA CYS A 71 -8.59 -0.31 15.29
C CYS A 71 -9.44 -1.00 16.36
N LYS A 72 -10.69 -0.57 16.51
CA LYS A 72 -11.66 -1.20 17.40
C LYS A 72 -12.95 -1.52 16.65
N ASP A 73 -13.56 -2.66 16.97
CA ASP A 73 -14.85 -3.04 16.42
C ASP A 73 -16.02 -2.37 17.17
N GLU A 74 -17.25 -2.70 16.79
CA GLU A 74 -18.48 -2.16 17.42
C GLU A 74 -18.59 -2.51 18.92
N ASN A 75 -17.87 -3.54 19.38
CA ASN A 75 -17.84 -3.99 20.77
C ASN A 75 -16.58 -3.50 21.52
N ASP A 76 -15.86 -2.51 20.98
CA ASP A 76 -14.62 -1.96 21.55
C ASP A 76 -13.45 -2.97 21.61
N THR A 77 -13.52 -4.07 20.86
CA THR A 77 -12.46 -5.10 20.80
C THR A 77 -11.33 -4.63 19.88
N PRO A 78 -10.07 -4.60 20.34
CA PRO A 78 -8.95 -4.15 19.52
C PRO A 78 -8.60 -5.17 18.43
N PHE A 79 -8.31 -4.68 17.22
CA PHE A 79 -7.80 -5.48 16.11
C PHE A 79 -6.81 -4.67 15.26
N SER A 80 -5.91 -5.36 14.55
CA SER A 80 -4.98 -4.72 13.63
C SER A 80 -5.67 -4.35 12.31
N GLY A 81 -5.67 -3.06 11.98
CA GLY A 81 -6.22 -2.56 10.73
C GLY A 81 -5.22 -2.62 9.57
N GLY A 82 -5.54 -1.87 8.52
CA GLY A 82 -4.70 -1.70 7.35
C GLY A 82 -4.80 -0.31 6.77
N TRP A 83 -3.94 -0.04 5.80
CA TRP A 83 -3.93 1.21 5.04
C TRP A 83 -4.35 0.94 3.60
N LEU A 84 -5.15 1.84 3.04
CA LEU A 84 -5.33 1.97 1.60
C LEU A 84 -4.65 3.26 1.15
N LEU A 85 -3.65 3.13 0.29
CA LEU A 85 -2.93 4.25 -0.32
C LEU A 85 -3.38 4.38 -1.78
N THR A 86 -3.88 5.56 -2.14
CA THR A 86 -4.22 5.88 -3.52
C THR A 86 -3.21 6.88 -4.06
N PHE A 87 -2.55 6.52 -5.15
CA PHE A 87 -1.65 7.39 -5.88
C PHE A 87 -2.26 7.73 -7.23
N THR A 88 -2.21 9.00 -7.61
CA THR A 88 -2.65 9.46 -8.92
C THR A 88 -1.45 9.87 -9.74
N HIS A 89 -1.18 9.13 -10.81
CA HIS A 89 -0.19 9.50 -11.81
C HIS A 89 -0.85 10.45 -12.83
N PRO A 90 -0.24 11.62 -13.12
CA PRO A 90 -0.75 12.54 -14.13
C PRO A 90 -0.77 11.95 -15.53
#